data_AF-A0A1E4ICH4-F1
#
_entry.id   AF-A0A1E4ICH4-F1
#
_cell.length_a   1.000
_cell.length_b   1.000
_cell.length_c   1.000
_cell.angle_alpha   90.00
_cell.angle_beta   90.00
_cell.angle_gamma   90.00
#
_symmetry.space_group_name_H-M   'P 1'
#
loop_
_entity.id
_entity.type
_entity.pdbx_description
1 polymer ?
#
loop_
_entity_poly.entity_id
_entity_poly.type
_entity_poly.pdbx_seq_one_letter_code
_entity_poly.pdbx_strand_id
1 'polypeptide(L)' 'MAPKTVSTDDATVVAGHRGTRYDCPDLAALDRHLVALTARIRQAAPQFPSLARAFRDDVDLLLDRRRWLELTT' A
#
# COMPACT_ATOMS: atom_id res chain seq x y z
N MET A 1 21.41 4.88 -24.22
CA MET A 1 21.03 4.05 -23.05
C MET A 1 21.48 4.81 -21.82
N ALA A 2 20.59 5.55 -21.17
CA ALA A 2 20.95 6.35 -19.99
C ALA A 2 20.79 5.49 -18.72
N PRO A 3 21.72 5.57 -17.74
CA PRO A 3 21.57 4.88 -16.48
C PRO A 3 20.39 5.51 -15.74
N LYS A 4 19.38 4.69 -15.43
CA LYS A 4 18.26 5.14 -14.61
C LYS A 4 18.79 5.28 -13.20
N THR A 5 19.05 6.51 -12.78
CA THR A 5 19.21 6.89 -11.38
C THR A 5 18.00 6.31 -10.64
N VAL A 6 18.22 5.25 -9.89
CA VAL A 6 17.27 4.76 -8.89
C VAL A 6 17.25 5.85 -7.83
N SER A 7 16.30 6.77 -7.95
CA SER A 7 16.15 7.89 -7.04
C SER A 7 15.90 7.31 -5.64
N THR A 8 16.72 7.69 -4.68
CA THR A 8 16.63 7.26 -3.27
C THR A 8 15.34 7.75 -2.58
N ASP A 9 14.49 8.52 -3.28
CA ASP A 9 13.16 8.97 -2.83
C ASP A 9 12.05 7.89 -2.90
N ASP A 10 12.30 6.71 -3.49
CA ASP A 10 11.29 5.63 -3.64
C ASP A 10 11.08 4.76 -2.38
N ALA A 11 11.67 5.12 -1.23
CA ALA A 11 11.50 4.33 0.00
C ALA A 11 10.14 4.56 0.68
N THR A 12 9.44 5.66 0.39
CA THR A 12 8.15 6.00 1.01
C THR A 12 6.96 5.55 0.19
N VAL A 13 7.16 5.18 -1.08
CA VAL A 13 6.07 4.81 -1.99
C VAL A 13 5.92 3.30 -2.05
N VAL A 14 4.73 2.83 -1.72
CA VAL A 14 4.35 1.42 -1.78
C VAL A 14 3.48 1.21 -3.02
N ALA A 15 3.95 0.37 -3.94
CA ALA A 15 3.19 0.00 -5.15
C ALA A 15 2.22 -1.15 -4.84
N GLY A 16 0.93 -0.84 -4.83
CA GLY A 16 -0.16 -1.80 -4.73
C GLY A 16 -0.61 -2.36 -6.08
N HIS A 17 -1.67 -3.15 -6.02
CA HIS A 17 -2.28 -3.82 -7.14
C HIS A 17 -2.79 -2.81 -8.19
N ARG A 18 -2.70 -3.20 -9.47
CA ARG A 18 -3.07 -2.37 -10.65
C ARG A 18 -2.34 -1.03 -10.75
N GLY A 19 -1.14 -0.92 -10.19
CA GLY A 19 -0.33 0.30 -10.26
C GLY A 19 -0.82 1.40 -9.31
N THR A 20 -1.62 1.04 -8.30
CA THR A 20 -1.98 1.95 -7.21
C THR A 20 -0.71 2.32 -6.45
N ARG A 21 -0.49 3.61 -6.20
CA ARG A 21 0.65 4.08 -5.42
C ARG A 21 0.16 4.61 -4.09
N TYR A 22 0.67 4.04 -3.01
CA TYR A 22 0.43 4.50 -1.65
C TYR A 22 1.65 5.27 -1.19
N ASP A 23 1.48 6.56 -0.97
CA ASP A 23 2.53 7.39 -0.37
C ASP A 23 2.48 7.22 1.15
N CYS A 24 3.51 6.60 1.69
CA CYS A 24 3.66 6.18 3.08
C CYS A 24 4.99 6.73 3.66
N PRO A 25 5.11 8.05 3.88
CA PRO A 25 6.32 8.64 4.46
C PRO A 25 6.51 8.29 5.94
N ASP A 26 5.43 7.95 6.65
CA ASP A 26 5.42 7.59 8.05
C ASP A 26 4.38 6.50 8.37
N LEU A 27 4.47 5.94 9.59
CA LEU A 27 3.54 4.93 10.08
C LEU A 27 2.09 5.45 10.12
N ALA A 28 1.89 6.74 10.38
CA ALA A 28 0.56 7.34 10.44
C ALA A 28 -0.12 7.41 9.07
N ALA A 29 0.63 7.68 7.99
CA ALA A 29 0.15 7.63 6.62
C ALA A 29 -0.22 6.19 6.22
N LEU A 30 0.59 5.22 6.63
CA LEU A 30 0.30 3.80 6.41
C LEU A 30 -1.00 3.38 7.11
N ASP A 31 -1.19 3.76 8.37
CA ASP A 31 -2.43 3.48 9.11
C ASP A 31 -3.66 4.16 8.47
N ARG A 32 -3.52 5.40 7.97
CA ARG A 32 -4.60 6.07 7.22
C ARG A 32 -5.00 5.30 5.96
N HIS A 33 -4.03 4.80 5.19
CA HIS A 33 -4.31 3.99 4.00
C HIS A 33 -4.97 2.66 4.35
N LEU A 34 -4.53 2.00 5.42
CA LEU A 34 -5.16 0.76 5.90
C LEU A 34 -6.62 0.97 6.31
N VAL A 35 -6.93 2.06 7.03
CA VAL A 35 -8.31 2.40 7.41
C VAL A 35 -9.15 2.68 6.17
N ALA A 36 -8.64 3.46 5.21
CA ALA A 36 -9.32 3.77 3.96
C ALA A 36 -9.59 2.50 3.12
N LEU A 37 -8.60 1.62 3.00
CA LEU A 37 -8.75 0.35 2.27
C LEU A 37 -9.76 -0.58 2.95
N THR A 38 -9.73 -0.67 4.27
CA THR A 38 -10.70 -1.49 5.03
C THR A 38 -12.13 -0.98 4.82
N ALA A 39 -12.34 0.34 4.81
CA ALA A 39 -13.63 0.93 4.49
C ALA A 39 -14.07 0.62 3.04
N ARG A 40 -13.15 0.74 2.08
CA ARG A 40 -13.41 0.41 0.67
C ARG A 40 -13.72 -1.07 0.46
N ILE A 41 -13.05 -1.98 1.18
CA ILE A 41 -13.36 -3.41 1.15
C ILE A 41 -14.79 -3.66 1.62
N ARG A 42 -15.21 -3.04 2.73
CA ARG A 42 -16.58 -3.21 3.25
C ARG A 42 -17.64 -2.73 2.25
N GLN A 43 -17.37 -1.64 1.56
CA GLN A 43 -18.28 -1.10 0.53
C GLN A 43 -18.26 -1.92 -0.76
N ALA A 44 -17.09 -2.39 -1.19
CA ALA A 44 -16.92 -3.10 -2.46
C ALA A 44 -17.25 -4.59 -2.36
N ALA A 45 -17.03 -5.25 -1.22
CA ALA A 45 -17.25 -6.69 -1.05
C ALA A 45 -18.62 -7.21 -1.53
N PRO A 46 -19.76 -6.55 -1.26
CA PRO A 46 -21.06 -7.06 -1.69
C PRO A 46 -21.30 -6.94 -3.21
N GLN A 47 -20.64 -6.00 -3.90
CA GLN A 47 -20.91 -5.71 -5.32
C GLN A 47 -19.77 -6.16 -6.26
N PHE A 48 -18.53 -6.13 -5.76
CA PHE A 48 -17.30 -6.36 -6.52
C PHE A 48 -16.32 -7.20 -5.69
N PRO A 49 -16.55 -8.52 -5.56
CA PRO A 49 -15.71 -9.39 -4.74
C PRO A 49 -14.25 -9.48 -5.24
N SER A 50 -14.03 -9.37 -6.55
CA SER A 50 -12.68 -9.32 -7.15
C SER A 50 -11.92 -8.04 -6.77
N LEU A 51 -12.61 -6.90 -6.74
CA LEU A 51 -12.04 -5.62 -6.31
C LEU A 51 -11.76 -5.62 -4.82
N ALA A 52 -12.67 -6.16 -4.01
CA ALA A 52 -12.46 -6.33 -2.58
C ALA A 52 -11.26 -7.24 -2.28
N ARG A 53 -11.01 -8.25 -3.12
CA ARG A 53 -9.80 -9.08 -3.02
C ARG A 53 -8.53 -8.30 -3.35
N ALA A 54 -8.53 -7.51 -4.43
CA ALA A 54 -7.39 -6.65 -4.75
C ALA A 54 -7.06 -5.66 -3.61
N PHE A 55 -8.08 -5.09 -2.96
CA PHE A 55 -7.85 -4.22 -1.80
C PHE A 55 -7.33 -4.97 -0.57
N ARG A 56 -7.66 -6.25 -0.39
CA ARG A 56 -7.08 -7.07 0.68
C ARG A 56 -5.60 -7.36 0.40
N ASP A 57 -5.27 -7.68 -0.84
CA ASP A 57 -3.86 -7.88 -1.24
C ASP A 57 -3.04 -6.60 -0.99
N ASP A 58 -3.62 -5.42 -1.25
CA ASP A 58 -2.99 -4.13 -0.92
C ASP A 58 -2.81 -3.91 0.59
N VAL A 59 -3.79 -4.32 1.41
CA VAL A 59 -3.70 -4.25 2.88
C VAL A 59 -2.57 -5.13 3.40
N ASP A 60 -2.46 -6.37 2.92
CA ASP A 60 -1.39 -7.29 3.33
C ASP A 60 -0.01 -6.72 2.96
N LEU A 61 0.10 -6.10 1.79
CA LEU A 61 1.33 -5.47 1.31
C LEU A 61 1.73 -4.25 2.17
N LEU A 62 0.76 -3.41 2.57
CA LEU A 62 1.02 -2.30 3.49
C LEU A 62 1.41 -2.78 4.89
N LEU A 63 0.79 -3.85 5.40
CA LEU A 63 1.15 -4.45 6.69
C LEU A 63 2.56 -5.04 6.68
N ASP A 64 2.96 -5.68 5.58
CA ASP A 64 4.33 -6.18 5.42
C ASP A 64 5.35 -5.03 5.40
N ARG A 65 5.03 -3.94 4.69
CA ARG A 65 5.86 -2.71 4.71
C ARG A 65 5.99 -2.14 6.12
N ARG A 66 4.89 -2.07 6.87
CA ARG A 66 4.89 -1.61 8.26
C ARG A 66 5.83 -2.45 9.12
N ARG A 67 5.73 -3.77 9.02
CA ARG A 67 6.58 -4.70 9.76
C ARG A 67 8.05 -4.51 9.42
N TRP A 68 8.38 -4.28 8.15
CA TRP A 68 9.74 -3.99 7.73
C TRP A 68 10.28 -2.69 8.33
N LEU A 69 9.46 -1.63 8.39
CA LEU A 69 9.82 -0.35 9.02
C LEU A 69 10.03 -0.51 10.53
N GLU A 70 9.15 -1.26 11.21
CA GLU A 70 9.27 -1.55 12.65
C GLU A 70 10.52 -2.39 12.99
N LEU A 71 10.99 -3.24 12.08
CA LEU A 71 12.20 -4.05 12.27
C LEU A 71 13.50 -3.32 11.92
N THR A 72 13.43 -2.26 11.12
CA THR A 72 14.60 -1.52 10.61
C THR A 72 14.82 -0.19 11.36
N THR A 73 13.84 0.25 12.16
CA THR A 73 13.94 1.37 13.14
C THR A 73 14.50 0.88 14.47
#